data_AF-A0A8S3QKZ2-F1
#
_entry.id   AF-A0A8S3QKZ2-F1
#
_cell.length_a   1.000
_cell.length_b   1.000
_cell.length_c   1.000
_cell.angle_alpha   90.00
_cell.angle_beta   90.00
_cell.angle_gamma   90.00
#
_symmetry.space_group_name_H-M   'P 1'
#
loop_
_entity.id
_entity.type
_entity.pdbx_description
1 polymer ?
#
loop_
_entity_poly.entity_id
_entity_poly.type
_entity_poly.pdbx_seq_one_letter_code
_entity_poly.pdbx_strand_id
1 'polypeptide(L)'
;MNYSTKTSNKIVMVTSVPFPAITICNISENQLQDIQVDDVNDLESYHHLDEHSVIENNNSDLSNSSNYNIDDIDHLNNYSLSDFFMFCSQNRKVIQCEDYIVRKTTQLGLCYTFNSYEYSQSKGQMYVQTTGTQTALTFNMKLNQHHSDQGVGIRIVLHEPGEEPDVLNKGFNIAEGFSSYVSISMTKYEYLPSPYSISDNQHCIITNTPDFVSPLQFYPKYSYSACLIECRRDFIIQICACKSVFDPVDFDIHYKTTKQCNCQQPCEFVEYQYSISSAISPAKIYLPFLKPIYQDKNFTG
;
A
#
# COMPACT_ATOMS: atom_id res chain seq x y z
N MET A 1 -24.97 -32.24 -10.85
CA MET A 1 -23.65 -32.91 -10.82
C MET A 1 -22.91 -32.40 -9.59
N ASN A 2 -22.26 -33.27 -8.81
CA ASN A 2 -21.50 -32.87 -7.64
C ASN A 2 -20.02 -32.69 -8.06
N TYR A 3 -19.52 -31.46 -8.04
CA TYR A 3 -18.16 -31.14 -8.47
C TYR A 3 -17.20 -31.18 -7.27
N SER A 4 -16.80 -32.38 -6.86
CA SER A 4 -15.86 -32.55 -5.74
C SER A 4 -14.44 -32.14 -6.13
N THR A 5 -13.74 -31.48 -5.22
CA THR A 5 -12.35 -31.07 -5.38
C THR A 5 -11.45 -31.75 -4.33
N LYS A 6 -10.14 -31.82 -4.60
CA LYS A 6 -9.13 -32.26 -3.63
C LYS A 6 -7.95 -31.31 -3.69
N THR A 7 -7.54 -30.79 -2.54
CA THR A 7 -6.36 -29.93 -2.42
C THR A 7 -5.08 -30.74 -2.28
N SER A 8 -4.02 -30.31 -2.96
CA SER A 8 -2.69 -30.90 -2.88
C SER A 8 -1.68 -29.84 -2.50
N ASN A 9 -0.94 -30.06 -1.42
CA ASN A 9 0.13 -29.17 -0.97
C ASN A 9 1.48 -29.77 -1.35
N LYS A 10 2.33 -28.98 -2.02
CA LYS A 10 3.67 -29.40 -2.46
C LYS A 10 4.69 -28.32 -2.10
N ILE A 11 5.86 -28.75 -1.63
CA ILE A 11 7.03 -27.88 -1.47
C ILE A 11 7.91 -28.08 -2.70
N VAL A 12 8.16 -27.02 -3.47
CA VAL A 12 8.96 -27.05 -4.69
C VAL A 12 10.26 -26.30 -4.43
N MET A 13 11.39 -26.99 -4.61
CA MET A 13 12.70 -26.36 -4.54
C MET A 13 13.02 -25.71 -5.89
N VAL A 14 13.30 -24.41 -5.89
CA VAL A 14 13.61 -23.62 -7.09
C VAL A 14 14.95 -22.92 -6.94
N THR A 15 15.61 -22.64 -8.06
CA THR A 15 16.90 -21.93 -8.10
C THR A 15 16.75 -20.41 -8.06
N SER A 16 15.56 -19.91 -8.40
CA SER A 16 15.19 -18.50 -8.28
C SER A 16 13.71 -18.36 -7.95
N VAL A 17 13.38 -17.31 -7.22
CA VAL A 17 12.01 -16.94 -6.83
C VAL A 17 11.77 -15.49 -7.25
N PRO A 18 10.60 -15.14 -7.82
CA PRO A 18 10.26 -13.74 -8.08
C PRO A 18 10.22 -12.95 -6.78
N PHE A 19 10.89 -11.80 -6.74
CA PHE A 19 10.83 -10.90 -5.59
C PHE A 19 9.47 -10.20 -5.55
N PRO A 20 8.83 -10.07 -4.37
CA PRO A 20 7.56 -9.36 -4.24
C PRO A 20 7.70 -7.88 -4.59
N ALA A 21 6.57 -7.23 -4.82
CA ALA A 21 6.46 -5.80 -4.62
C ALA A 21 6.27 -5.52 -3.12
N ILE A 22 6.87 -4.42 -2.66
CA ILE A 22 6.81 -4.01 -1.26
C ILE A 22 6.30 -2.58 -1.23
N THR A 23 5.05 -2.40 -0.80
CA THR A 23 4.46 -1.08 -0.57
C THR A 23 4.65 -0.67 0.88
N ILE A 24 5.19 0.52 1.09
CA ILE A 24 5.49 1.11 2.40
C ILE A 24 4.73 2.42 2.52
N CYS A 25 3.91 2.53 3.56
CA CYS A 25 3.14 3.73 3.89
C CYS A 25 3.58 4.24 5.26
N ASN A 26 3.64 5.56 5.43
CA ASN A 26 3.78 6.14 6.76
C ASN A 26 2.45 5.97 7.54
N ILE A 27 2.53 5.51 8.79
CA ILE A 27 1.34 5.38 9.67
C ILE A 27 1.06 6.68 10.40
N SER A 28 2.07 7.55 10.56
CA SER A 28 1.83 8.90 11.04
C SER A 28 0.97 9.60 10.00
N GLU A 29 -0.35 9.56 10.24
CA GLU A 29 -1.32 10.41 9.57
C GLU A 29 -0.81 11.84 9.69
N ASN A 30 -1.16 12.69 8.72
CA ASN A 30 -0.72 14.09 8.58
C ASN A 30 0.40 14.32 7.56
N GLN A 31 0.12 13.98 6.31
CA GLN A 31 0.59 14.83 5.20
C GLN A 31 -0.38 16.01 4.95
N LEU A 32 -1.59 15.98 5.53
CA LEU A 32 -2.60 17.02 5.40
C LEU A 32 -2.49 18.16 6.42
N GLN A 33 -1.75 18.00 7.53
CA GLN A 33 -1.59 19.10 8.52
C GLN A 33 -0.53 20.13 8.13
N ASP A 34 0.35 19.83 7.17
CA ASP A 34 1.24 20.84 6.57
C ASP A 34 0.49 21.76 5.59
N ILE A 35 -0.79 21.46 5.30
CA ILE A 35 -1.70 22.43 4.70
C ILE A 35 -1.96 23.48 5.78
N GLN A 36 -1.57 24.73 5.52
CA GLN A 36 -2.00 25.86 6.35
C GLN A 36 -3.53 25.96 6.24
N VAL A 37 -4.24 25.24 7.11
CA VAL A 37 -5.67 25.42 7.25
C VAL A 37 -5.85 26.72 8.03
N ASP A 38 -6.28 27.76 7.33
CA ASP A 38 -6.51 29.10 7.90
C ASP A 38 -7.57 29.11 9.02
N ASP A 39 -8.33 28.03 9.18
CA ASP A 39 -9.42 27.91 10.16
C ASP A 39 -9.27 26.66 11.05
N VAL A 40 -9.03 26.87 12.34
CA VAL A 40 -8.75 25.82 13.35
C VAL A 40 -9.96 24.89 13.55
N ASN A 41 -11.17 25.33 13.19
CA ASN A 41 -12.39 24.55 13.31
C ASN A 41 -12.51 23.40 12.28
N ASP A 42 -11.82 23.48 11.13
CA ASP A 42 -11.88 22.43 10.11
C ASP A 42 -10.98 21.24 10.45
N LEU A 43 -9.88 21.47 11.18
CA LEU A 43 -8.96 20.39 11.61
C LEU A 43 -9.61 19.44 12.64
N GLU A 44 -10.38 19.97 13.59
CA GLU A 44 -11.08 19.15 14.60
C GLU A 44 -12.12 18.21 13.96
N SER A 45 -12.79 18.63 12.89
CA SER A 45 -13.73 17.77 12.16
C SER A 45 -13.06 16.58 11.44
N TYR A 46 -11.80 16.69 11.04
CA TYR A 46 -11.07 15.59 10.39
C TYR A 46 -10.53 14.56 11.39
N HIS A 47 -10.10 15.01 12.57
CA HIS A 47 -9.60 14.13 13.64
C HIS A 47 -10.67 13.20 14.24
N HIS A 48 -11.95 13.46 14.00
CA HIS A 48 -13.07 12.69 14.56
C HIS A 48 -13.70 11.67 13.61
N LEU A 49 -13.12 11.45 12.42
CA LEU A 49 -13.69 10.54 11.42
C LEU A 49 -13.24 9.08 11.54
N ASP A 50 -12.29 8.76 12.42
CA ASP A 50 -11.86 7.37 12.63
C ASP A 50 -12.44 6.76 13.93
N GLU A 51 -13.21 5.69 13.69
CA GLU A 51 -13.73 4.65 14.60
C GLU A 51 -14.36 5.10 15.95
N HIS A 52 -15.70 5.03 15.98
CA HIS A 52 -16.57 5.09 17.17
C HIS A 52 -16.75 6.47 17.86
N SER A 53 -17.41 7.41 17.19
CA SER A 53 -18.37 8.27 17.90
C SER A 53 -19.58 8.62 17.03
N VAL A 54 -20.74 8.04 17.39
CA VAL A 54 -22.04 8.54 16.94
C VAL A 54 -22.30 9.81 17.73
N ILE A 55 -22.01 10.96 17.14
CA ILE A 55 -22.48 12.24 17.67
C ILE A 55 -23.82 12.53 16.97
N GLU A 56 -24.91 12.22 17.66
CA GLU A 56 -26.23 12.78 17.34
C GLU A 56 -26.17 14.30 17.59
N ASN A 57 -25.82 15.08 16.56
CA ASN A 57 -26.06 16.52 16.60
C ASN A 57 -26.93 16.92 15.41
N ASN A 58 -28.21 17.10 15.72
CA ASN A 58 -29.14 17.84 14.90
C ASN A 58 -28.67 19.31 14.83
N ASN A 59 -28.48 19.80 13.61
CA ASN A 59 -28.13 21.17 13.20
C ASN A 59 -26.63 21.50 13.13
N SER A 60 -26.06 21.29 11.95
CA SER A 60 -25.08 22.23 11.40
C SER A 60 -25.26 22.28 9.88
N ASP A 61 -25.61 23.46 9.38
CA ASP A 61 -25.67 23.78 7.95
C ASP A 61 -24.27 23.59 7.32
N LEU A 62 -24.07 22.46 6.63
CA LEU A 62 -22.91 22.19 5.76
C LEU A 62 -23.04 22.94 4.42
N SER A 63 -23.28 24.26 4.45
CA SER A 63 -23.43 25.05 3.22
C SER A 63 -22.21 25.87 2.83
N ASN A 64 -21.12 25.81 3.60
CA ASN A 64 -19.88 26.56 3.32
C ASN A 64 -18.64 25.66 3.36
N SER A 65 -18.65 24.51 2.68
CA SER A 65 -17.38 23.87 2.31
C SER A 65 -16.77 24.71 1.19
N SER A 66 -15.74 25.48 1.53
CA SER A 66 -14.76 26.01 0.59
C SER A 66 -14.46 24.97 -0.48
N ASN A 67 -14.48 25.39 -1.76
CA ASN A 67 -13.93 24.60 -2.85
C ASN A 67 -12.43 24.39 -2.55
N TYR A 68 -12.08 23.31 -1.85
CA TYR A 68 -10.70 22.85 -1.76
C TYR A 68 -10.27 22.48 -3.17
N ASN A 69 -9.40 23.32 -3.74
CA ASN A 69 -8.88 23.14 -5.07
C ASN A 69 -7.94 21.93 -5.07
N ILE A 70 -7.95 21.18 -6.16
CA ILE A 70 -7.04 20.05 -6.45
C ILE A 70 -5.54 20.44 -6.36
N ASP A 71 -5.24 21.73 -6.24
CA ASP A 71 -3.92 22.32 -5.96
C ASP A 71 -3.32 21.85 -4.62
N ASP A 72 -4.10 21.29 -3.67
CA ASP A 72 -3.58 20.76 -2.40
C ASP A 72 -2.80 19.43 -2.54
N ILE A 73 -2.98 18.69 -3.66
CA ILE A 73 -2.14 17.52 -3.97
C ILE A 73 -0.70 17.97 -4.28
N ASP A 74 -0.50 19.18 -4.80
CA ASP A 74 0.84 19.74 -5.01
C ASP A 74 1.54 20.13 -3.70
N HIS A 75 0.79 20.34 -2.62
CA HIS A 75 1.36 20.48 -1.27
C HIS A 75 1.72 19.14 -0.63
N LEU A 76 0.92 18.08 -0.86
CA LEU A 76 1.30 16.69 -0.54
C LEU A 76 2.55 16.25 -1.34
N ASN A 77 2.79 16.85 -2.50
CA ASN A 77 3.94 16.56 -3.36
C ASN A 77 5.30 17.04 -2.82
N ASN A 78 5.34 17.89 -1.78
CA ASN A 78 6.60 18.44 -1.26
C ASN A 78 7.50 17.44 -0.53
N TYR A 79 6.99 16.27 -0.13
CA TYR A 79 7.83 15.23 0.46
C TYR A 79 8.46 14.37 -0.62
N SER A 80 9.75 14.61 -0.86
CA SER A 80 10.56 13.85 -1.81
C SER A 80 10.78 12.43 -1.31
N LEU A 81 11.03 11.49 -2.23
CA LEU A 81 11.41 10.13 -1.86
C LEU A 81 12.63 10.10 -0.93
N SER A 82 13.56 11.04 -1.12
CA SER A 82 14.75 11.25 -0.28
C SER A 82 14.46 11.74 1.14
N ASP A 83 13.28 12.31 1.41
CA ASP A 83 12.87 12.69 2.76
C ASP A 83 12.41 11.48 3.57
N PHE A 84 11.86 10.46 2.90
CA PHE A 84 11.35 9.24 3.52
C PHE A 84 12.39 8.11 3.53
N PHE A 85 13.14 7.93 2.43
CA PHE A 85 14.21 6.94 2.32
C PHE A 85 15.59 7.59 2.39
N MET A 86 16.25 7.41 3.52
CA MET A 86 17.63 7.90 3.73
C MET A 86 18.65 7.06 2.96
N PHE A 87 18.40 5.75 2.84
CA PHE A 87 19.33 4.80 2.24
C PHE A 87 18.61 3.54 1.78
N CYS A 88 18.97 3.07 0.57
CA CYS A 88 18.56 1.77 0.04
C CYS A 88 19.79 0.92 -0.26
N SER A 89 19.72 -0.36 0.06
CA SER A 89 20.71 -1.33 -0.42
C SER A 89 20.09 -2.67 -0.75
N GLN A 90 20.64 -3.31 -1.77
CA GLN A 90 20.29 -4.65 -2.18
C GLN A 90 21.57 -5.45 -2.38
N ASN A 91 21.61 -6.69 -1.90
CA ASN A 91 22.82 -7.53 -1.95
C ASN A 91 24.07 -6.83 -1.37
N ARG A 92 23.90 -6.05 -0.30
CA ARG A 92 24.92 -5.19 0.34
C ARG A 92 25.53 -4.11 -0.57
N LYS A 93 24.94 -3.84 -1.72
CA LYS A 93 25.31 -2.73 -2.59
C LYS A 93 24.33 -1.60 -2.39
N VAL A 94 24.86 -0.40 -2.19
CA VAL A 94 24.06 0.82 -2.16
C VAL A 94 23.44 1.03 -3.52
N ILE A 95 22.14 1.30 -3.55
CA ILE A 95 21.38 1.59 -4.76
C ILE A 95 20.70 2.96 -4.61
N GLN A 96 20.40 3.62 -5.73
CA GLN A 96 19.56 4.81 -5.70
C GLN A 96 18.11 4.36 -5.48
N CYS A 97 17.43 4.91 -4.47
CA CYS A 97 16.09 4.45 -4.10
C CYS A 97 15.08 4.74 -5.23
N GLU A 98 15.23 5.88 -5.88
CA GLU A 98 14.37 6.42 -6.95
C GLU A 98 14.37 5.54 -8.20
N ASP A 99 15.43 4.74 -8.41
CA ASP A 99 15.49 3.81 -9.54
C ASP A 99 14.55 2.61 -9.38
N TYR A 100 14.14 2.29 -8.15
CA TYR A 100 13.42 1.04 -7.82
C TYR A 100 12.07 1.24 -7.13
N ILE A 101 11.83 2.45 -6.60
CA ILE A 101 10.68 2.77 -5.79
C ILE A 101 9.82 3.79 -6.53
N VAL A 102 8.53 3.46 -6.68
CA VAL A 102 7.53 4.32 -7.30
C VAL A 102 6.58 4.85 -6.23
N ARG A 103 6.27 6.15 -6.29
CA ARG A 103 5.27 6.79 -5.45
C ARG A 103 3.86 6.31 -5.84
N LYS A 104 3.01 6.02 -4.86
CA LYS A 104 1.65 5.49 -5.08
C LYS A 104 0.66 6.10 -4.10
N THR A 105 -0.46 6.63 -4.60
CA THR A 105 -1.55 7.11 -3.75
C THR A 105 -2.44 5.94 -3.34
N THR A 106 -2.82 5.91 -2.07
CA THR A 106 -3.61 4.83 -1.46
C THR A 106 -4.61 5.40 -0.46
N GLN A 107 -5.41 4.53 0.15
CA GLN A 107 -6.34 4.93 1.22
C GLN A 107 -5.64 5.43 2.50
N LEU A 108 -4.34 5.13 2.68
CA LEU A 108 -3.52 5.70 3.77
C LEU A 108 -2.75 6.95 3.34
N GLY A 109 -3.09 7.53 2.18
CA GLY A 109 -2.37 8.63 1.58
C GLY A 109 -1.20 8.18 0.73
N LEU A 110 -0.10 8.94 0.77
CA LEU A 110 1.07 8.71 -0.07
C LEU A 110 1.92 7.55 0.47
N CYS A 111 2.06 6.53 -0.38
CA CYS A 111 2.91 5.37 -0.14
C CYS A 111 3.97 5.23 -1.22
N TYR A 112 4.88 4.28 -1.01
CA TYR A 112 5.99 4.01 -1.90
C TYR A 112 6.11 2.51 -2.15
N THR A 113 6.15 2.10 -3.42
CA THR A 113 6.19 0.71 -3.83
C THR A 113 7.53 0.39 -4.48
N PHE A 114 8.34 -0.44 -3.81
CA PHE A 114 9.52 -1.07 -4.42
C PHE A 114 9.08 -2.21 -5.34
N ASN A 115 9.73 -2.33 -6.50
CA ASN A 115 9.48 -3.40 -7.49
C ASN A 115 7.99 -3.45 -7.92
N SER A 116 7.41 -2.27 -8.18
CA SER A 116 6.01 -2.12 -8.62
C SER A 116 5.74 -2.74 -10.00
N TYR A 117 4.48 -2.70 -10.45
CA TYR A 117 4.11 -3.13 -11.81
C TYR A 117 4.84 -2.29 -12.86
N GLU A 118 4.82 -0.97 -12.70
CA GLU A 118 5.43 0.01 -13.61
C GLU A 118 6.94 -0.17 -13.70
N TYR A 119 7.58 -0.42 -12.55
CA TYR A 119 8.99 -0.79 -12.50
C TYR A 119 9.23 -2.11 -13.25
N SER A 120 8.42 -3.14 -13.00
CA SER A 120 8.58 -4.47 -13.61
C SER A 120 8.37 -4.45 -15.13
N GLN A 121 7.50 -3.57 -15.65
CA GLN A 121 7.32 -3.38 -17.09
C GLN A 121 8.54 -2.71 -17.75
N SER A 122 9.16 -1.74 -17.06
CA SER A 122 10.26 -0.95 -17.63
C SER A 122 11.64 -1.58 -17.44
N LYS A 123 11.87 -2.28 -16.32
CA LYS A 123 13.16 -2.86 -15.92
C LYS A 123 13.16 -4.40 -15.86
N GLY A 124 12.00 -5.02 -15.98
CA GLY A 124 11.82 -6.46 -15.85
C GLY A 124 11.55 -6.92 -14.41
N GLN A 125 10.91 -8.08 -14.29
CA GLN A 125 10.62 -8.73 -13.00
C GLN A 125 11.92 -9.04 -12.25
N MET A 126 11.99 -8.63 -10.98
CA MET A 126 13.10 -8.96 -10.10
C MET A 126 13.00 -10.39 -9.55
N TYR A 127 14.15 -11.06 -9.39
CA TYR A 127 14.26 -12.40 -8.83
C TYR A 127 15.36 -12.46 -7.77
N VAL A 128 15.24 -13.41 -6.84
CA VAL A 128 16.27 -13.73 -5.85
C VAL A 128 16.67 -15.18 -6.00
N GLN A 129 17.98 -15.44 -5.94
CA GLN A 129 18.56 -16.79 -6.09
C GLN A 129 19.02 -17.37 -4.75
N THR A 130 19.22 -16.54 -3.74
CA THR A 130 19.74 -16.94 -2.42
C THR A 130 18.95 -16.29 -1.31
N THR A 131 18.76 -17.02 -0.22
CA THR A 131 18.06 -16.54 0.97
C THR A 131 19.03 -16.00 2.01
N GLY A 132 18.52 -15.21 2.94
CA GLY A 132 19.28 -14.67 4.08
C GLY A 132 19.51 -13.16 4.01
N THR A 133 20.03 -12.61 5.10
CA THR A 133 20.18 -11.15 5.27
C THR A 133 21.19 -10.52 4.33
N GLN A 134 22.06 -11.31 3.70
CA GLN A 134 23.06 -10.78 2.75
C GLN A 134 22.45 -10.34 1.43
N THR A 135 21.34 -10.95 1.04
CA THR A 135 20.57 -10.60 -0.17
C THR A 135 19.31 -9.82 0.14
N ALA A 136 19.12 -9.45 1.42
CA ALA A 136 17.99 -8.65 1.84
C ALA A 136 18.05 -7.25 1.19
N LEU A 137 16.88 -6.80 0.78
CA LEU A 137 16.62 -5.40 0.55
C LEU A 137 16.58 -4.70 1.92
N THR A 138 17.40 -3.66 2.08
CA THR A 138 17.51 -2.93 3.34
C THR A 138 17.23 -1.46 3.10
N PHE A 139 16.32 -0.92 3.90
CA PHE A 139 15.96 0.49 3.90
C PHE A 139 16.36 1.12 5.24
N ASN A 140 16.95 2.31 5.19
CA ASN A 140 16.94 3.22 6.33
C ASN A 140 15.95 4.34 6.00
N MET A 141 14.95 4.51 6.86
CA MET A 141 13.85 5.44 6.62
C MET A 141 13.83 6.52 7.68
N LYS A 142 13.38 7.71 7.29
CA LYS A 142 13.10 8.83 8.20
C LYS A 142 11.59 8.96 8.29
N LEU A 143 11.07 8.83 9.51
CA LEU A 143 9.66 8.99 9.81
C LEU A 143 9.47 10.31 10.55
N ASN A 144 8.48 11.09 10.12
CA ASN A 144 8.15 12.33 10.79
C ASN A 144 7.23 12.04 11.99
N GLN A 145 7.52 12.66 13.14
CA GLN A 145 6.86 12.39 14.42
C GLN A 145 5.71 13.36 14.74
N HIS A 146 5.21 14.13 13.76
CA HIS A 146 4.17 15.11 14.04
C HIS A 146 2.83 14.42 14.37
N HIS A 147 2.36 14.66 15.61
CA HIS A 147 1.00 14.53 16.13
C HIS A 147 0.10 13.45 15.49
N SER A 148 0.56 12.19 15.50
CA SER A 148 -0.30 11.05 15.19
C SER A 148 -0.79 10.39 16.48
N ASP A 149 -2.10 10.37 16.69
CA ASP A 149 -2.75 9.63 17.78
C ASP A 149 -2.66 8.10 17.57
N GLN A 150 -2.35 7.65 16.35
CA GLN A 150 -2.26 6.23 15.96
C GLN A 150 -0.86 5.63 16.13
N GLY A 151 0.13 6.43 16.56
CA GLY A 151 1.52 6.03 16.77
C GLY A 151 2.43 6.25 15.56
N VAL A 152 3.75 6.11 15.77
CA VAL A 152 4.78 6.38 14.75
C VAL A 152 5.37 5.07 14.21
N GLY A 153 5.32 4.91 12.90
CA GLY A 153 5.82 3.73 12.23
C GLY A 153 5.47 3.70 10.75
N ILE A 154 5.70 2.54 10.14
CA ILE A 154 5.33 2.27 8.76
C ILE A 154 4.45 1.06 8.65
N ARG A 155 3.54 1.09 7.69
CA ARG A 155 2.77 -0.08 7.26
C ARG A 155 3.38 -0.64 5.99
N ILE A 156 3.61 -1.95 5.98
CA ILE A 156 4.20 -2.67 4.86
C ILE A 156 3.19 -3.67 4.31
N VAL A 157 2.98 -3.63 3.00
CA VAL A 157 2.18 -4.61 2.25
C VAL A 157 3.09 -5.35 1.29
N LEU A 158 3.09 -6.68 1.40
CA LEU A 158 3.75 -7.58 0.44
C LEU A 158 2.72 -8.08 -0.55
N HIS A 159 2.99 -7.89 -1.84
CA HIS A 159 2.06 -8.28 -2.91
C HIS A 159 2.81 -8.64 -4.19
N GLU A 160 2.12 -9.24 -5.15
CA GLU A 160 2.71 -9.43 -6.48
C GLU A 160 2.90 -8.06 -7.16
N PRO A 161 3.95 -7.87 -7.98
CA PRO A 161 4.15 -6.60 -8.68
C PRO A 161 2.96 -6.13 -9.49
N GLY A 162 2.17 -7.04 -10.06
CA GLY A 162 0.95 -6.71 -10.80
C GLY A 162 -0.34 -6.65 -9.97
N GLU A 163 -0.25 -6.74 -8.64
CA GLU A 163 -1.37 -6.56 -7.72
C GLU A 163 -1.31 -5.16 -7.09
N GLU A 164 -2.46 -4.51 -6.95
CA GLU A 164 -2.57 -3.25 -6.23
C GLU A 164 -2.50 -3.47 -4.71
N PRO A 165 -1.74 -2.65 -3.96
CA PRO A 165 -1.57 -2.85 -2.53
C PRO A 165 -2.87 -2.57 -1.78
N ASP A 166 -3.46 -3.62 -1.19
CA ASP A 166 -4.60 -3.47 -0.27
C ASP A 166 -4.10 -3.02 1.11
N VAL A 167 -3.82 -1.73 1.25
CA VAL A 167 -3.25 -1.15 2.47
C VAL A 167 -4.21 -1.20 3.66
N LEU A 168 -5.52 -1.31 3.44
CA LEU A 168 -6.50 -1.37 4.52
C LEU A 168 -6.63 -2.79 5.09
N ASN A 169 -6.78 -3.79 4.22
CA ASN A 169 -7.07 -5.16 4.67
C ASN A 169 -5.82 -6.04 4.78
N LYS A 170 -4.73 -5.69 4.08
CA LYS A 170 -3.46 -6.42 4.11
C LYS A 170 -2.36 -5.55 4.73
N GLY A 171 -1.29 -6.22 5.15
CA GLY A 171 -0.07 -5.59 5.63
C GLY A 171 0.17 -5.70 7.13
N PHE A 172 1.31 -5.18 7.55
CA PHE A 172 1.77 -5.19 8.94
C PHE A 172 2.54 -3.93 9.27
N ASN A 173 2.56 -3.58 10.55
CA ASN A 173 3.18 -2.36 11.02
C ASN A 173 4.58 -2.65 11.57
N ILE A 174 5.53 -1.77 11.28
CA ILE A 174 6.86 -1.73 11.92
C ILE A 174 6.98 -0.38 12.63
N ALA A 175 7.23 -0.44 13.94
CA ALA A 175 7.48 0.75 14.74
C ALA A 175 8.85 1.36 14.45
N GLU A 176 8.97 2.67 14.66
CA GLU A 176 10.26 3.36 14.65
C GLU A 176 11.18 2.91 15.81
N GLY A 177 12.47 3.27 15.75
CA GLY A 177 13.44 2.94 16.81
C GLY A 177 13.89 1.47 16.84
N PHE A 178 13.54 0.69 15.82
CA PHE A 178 13.96 -0.70 15.66
C PHE A 178 14.65 -0.95 14.33
N SER A 179 15.64 -1.83 14.34
CA SER A 179 16.11 -2.53 13.17
C SER A 179 15.32 -3.83 13.06
N SER A 180 14.42 -3.89 12.07
CA SER A 180 13.50 -5.02 11.87
C SER A 180 13.89 -5.84 10.64
N TYR A 181 13.98 -7.16 10.82
CA TYR A 181 14.18 -8.14 9.76
C TYR A 181 12.87 -8.85 9.49
N VAL A 182 12.44 -8.79 8.23
CA VAL A 182 11.24 -9.47 7.75
C VAL A 182 11.67 -10.66 6.90
N SER A 183 11.43 -11.87 7.39
CA SER A 183 11.57 -13.08 6.59
C SER A 183 10.28 -13.33 5.83
N ILE A 184 10.38 -13.62 4.53
CA ILE A 184 9.23 -13.75 3.62
C ILE A 184 9.21 -15.17 3.04
N SER A 185 8.03 -15.79 3.02
CA SER A 185 7.77 -17.05 2.33
C SER A 185 6.61 -16.91 1.35
N MET A 186 6.80 -17.38 0.14
CA MET A 186 5.83 -17.29 -0.97
C MET A 186 5.03 -18.58 -1.08
N THR A 187 3.70 -18.47 -1.19
CA THR A 187 2.80 -19.59 -1.50
C THR A 187 2.05 -19.26 -2.79
N LYS A 188 2.13 -20.15 -3.79
CA LYS A 188 1.33 -20.05 -5.01
C LYS A 188 0.06 -20.89 -4.87
N TYR A 189 -1.09 -20.29 -5.15
CA TYR A 189 -2.38 -20.96 -5.19
C TYR A 189 -2.80 -21.18 -6.64
N GLU A 190 -3.34 -22.37 -6.92
CA GLU A 190 -3.87 -22.78 -8.24
C GLU A 190 -5.23 -23.44 -8.02
N TYR A 191 -6.30 -22.75 -8.41
CA TYR A 191 -7.68 -23.19 -8.24
C TYR A 191 -8.25 -23.72 -9.55
N LEU A 192 -9.19 -24.65 -9.44
CA LEU A 192 -9.91 -25.15 -10.61
C LEU A 192 -10.97 -24.12 -11.05
N PRO A 193 -11.05 -23.78 -12.34
CA PRO A 193 -12.05 -22.84 -12.86
C PRO A 193 -13.47 -23.43 -12.81
N SER A 194 -14.46 -22.61 -13.18
CA SER A 194 -15.85 -23.08 -13.33
C SER A 194 -15.92 -24.40 -14.12
N PRO A 195 -16.69 -25.41 -13.67
CA PRO A 195 -17.78 -25.35 -12.68
C PRO A 195 -17.37 -25.62 -11.22
N TYR A 196 -16.07 -25.70 -10.90
CA TYR A 196 -15.62 -25.95 -9.53
C TYR A 196 -15.75 -24.67 -8.68
N SER A 197 -16.39 -24.76 -7.52
CA SER A 197 -16.59 -23.64 -6.60
C SER A 197 -15.40 -23.54 -5.63
N ILE A 198 -14.97 -22.32 -5.32
CA ILE A 198 -13.98 -22.03 -4.27
C ILE A 198 -14.68 -21.95 -2.90
N SER A 199 -15.80 -21.24 -2.88
CA SER A 199 -16.69 -20.96 -1.76
C SER A 199 -18.11 -20.82 -2.33
N ASP A 200 -19.15 -20.86 -1.50
CA ASP A 200 -20.58 -20.86 -1.87
C ASP A 200 -20.93 -20.15 -3.21
N ASN A 201 -21.07 -20.93 -4.29
CA ASN A 201 -21.37 -20.47 -5.67
C ASN A 201 -20.40 -19.43 -6.26
N GLN A 202 -19.21 -19.24 -5.69
CA GLN A 202 -18.13 -18.43 -6.23
C GLN A 202 -17.11 -19.28 -6.97
N HIS A 203 -16.83 -18.88 -8.20
CA HIS A 203 -15.82 -19.48 -9.06
C HIS A 203 -14.63 -18.56 -9.20
N CYS A 204 -13.45 -19.14 -9.43
CA CYS A 204 -12.28 -18.34 -9.76
C CYS A 204 -12.36 -17.86 -11.21
N ILE A 205 -11.69 -16.75 -11.50
CA ILE A 205 -11.62 -16.18 -12.84
C ILE A 205 -10.25 -16.46 -13.47
N ILE A 206 -10.25 -16.89 -14.73
CA ILE A 206 -9.03 -17.13 -15.48
C ILE A 206 -8.57 -15.79 -16.07
N THR A 207 -7.43 -15.29 -15.60
CA THR A 207 -6.90 -13.97 -15.98
C THR A 207 -5.75 -14.04 -16.98
N ASN A 208 -5.15 -15.21 -17.18
CA ASN A 208 -3.90 -15.40 -17.93
C ASN A 208 -4.13 -15.88 -19.37
N THR A 209 -5.26 -15.53 -19.96
CA THR A 209 -5.63 -15.91 -21.35
C THR A 209 -5.68 -14.68 -22.24
N PRO A 210 -5.31 -14.79 -23.54
CA PRO A 210 -5.39 -13.66 -24.47
C PRO A 210 -6.80 -13.03 -24.59
N ASP A 211 -7.84 -13.85 -24.42
CA ASP A 211 -9.24 -13.41 -24.52
C ASP A 211 -9.79 -12.83 -23.21
N PHE A 212 -8.97 -12.77 -22.15
CA PHE A 212 -9.42 -12.20 -20.89
C PHE A 212 -9.59 -10.68 -21.03
N VAL A 213 -10.82 -10.22 -20.84
CA VAL A 213 -11.13 -8.79 -20.77
C VAL A 213 -11.26 -8.42 -19.30
N SER A 214 -10.30 -7.63 -18.81
CA SER A 214 -10.35 -7.13 -17.43
C SER A 214 -11.63 -6.31 -17.23
N PRO A 215 -12.42 -6.58 -16.17
CA PRO A 215 -13.55 -5.73 -15.81
C PRO A 215 -13.10 -4.42 -15.16
N LEU A 216 -11.80 -4.25 -14.87
CA LEU A 216 -11.24 -3.05 -14.27
C LEU A 216 -11.18 -1.90 -15.26
N GLN A 217 -11.30 -0.68 -14.76
CA GLN A 217 -11.28 0.54 -15.57
C GLN A 217 -9.98 1.32 -15.41
N PHE A 218 -9.36 1.23 -14.24
CA PHE A 218 -8.25 2.09 -13.84
C PHE A 218 -6.94 1.34 -13.68
N TYR A 219 -7.00 0.05 -13.38
CA TYR A 219 -5.82 -0.78 -13.23
C TYR A 219 -5.58 -1.68 -14.44
N PRO A 220 -4.33 -1.75 -14.94
CA PRO A 220 -4.02 -2.48 -16.17
C PRO A 220 -4.10 -4.00 -16.02
N LYS A 221 -3.94 -4.53 -14.80
CA LYS A 221 -3.96 -5.96 -14.51
C LYS A 221 -5.04 -6.27 -13.48
N TYR A 222 -5.85 -7.28 -13.77
CA TYR A 222 -6.82 -7.77 -12.80
C TYR A 222 -6.13 -8.42 -11.61
N SER A 223 -6.53 -7.99 -10.42
CA SER A 223 -6.28 -8.68 -9.15
C SER A 223 -7.52 -8.53 -8.28
N TYR A 224 -7.68 -9.41 -7.31
CA TYR A 224 -8.78 -9.31 -6.36
C TYR A 224 -8.75 -7.97 -5.59
N SER A 225 -7.56 -7.56 -5.16
CA SER A 225 -7.32 -6.27 -4.46
C SER A 225 -7.68 -5.08 -5.34
N ALA A 226 -7.23 -5.04 -6.60
CA ALA A 226 -7.57 -3.96 -7.53
C ALA A 226 -9.09 -3.86 -7.77
N CYS A 227 -9.77 -5.00 -7.91
CA CYS A 227 -11.23 -5.03 -8.04
C CYS A 227 -11.92 -4.45 -6.80
N LEU A 228 -11.51 -4.85 -5.59
CA LEU A 228 -12.08 -4.33 -4.35
C LEU A 228 -11.84 -2.82 -4.19
N ILE A 229 -10.67 -2.33 -4.60
CA ILE A 229 -10.34 -0.90 -4.55
C ILE A 229 -11.27 -0.11 -5.49
N GLU A 230 -11.42 -0.53 -6.76
CA GLU A 230 -12.37 0.12 -7.68
C GLU A 230 -13.81 0.04 -7.17
N CYS A 231 -14.19 -1.09 -6.59
CA CYS A 231 -15.53 -1.30 -6.04
C CYS A 231 -15.85 -0.37 -4.88
N ARG A 232 -14.91 -0.21 -3.94
CA ARG A 232 -15.05 0.72 -2.82
C ARG A 232 -15.18 2.15 -3.34
N ARG A 233 -14.34 2.54 -4.30
CA ARG A 233 -14.38 3.86 -4.95
C ARG A 233 -15.74 4.11 -5.60
N ASP A 234 -16.20 3.19 -6.44
CA ASP A 234 -17.47 3.26 -7.15
C ASP A 234 -18.66 3.41 -6.18
N PHE A 235 -18.63 2.66 -5.08
CA PHE A 235 -19.64 2.75 -4.03
C PHE A 235 -19.67 4.13 -3.34
N ILE A 236 -18.49 4.69 -3.00
CA ILE A 236 -18.38 6.03 -2.41
C ILE A 236 -18.92 7.09 -3.36
N ILE A 237 -18.55 7.05 -4.64
CA ILE A 237 -19.04 8.01 -5.65
C ILE A 237 -20.56 7.92 -5.81
N GLN A 238 -21.12 6.70 -5.88
CA GLN A 238 -22.56 6.49 -6.04
C GLN A 238 -23.38 7.07 -4.88
N ILE A 239 -22.90 6.92 -3.65
CA ILE A 239 -23.66 7.27 -2.45
C ILE A 239 -23.38 8.70 -2.00
N CYS A 240 -22.12 9.12 -2.03
CA CYS A 240 -21.69 10.40 -1.48
C CYS A 240 -21.46 11.48 -2.53
N ALA A 241 -21.42 11.12 -3.83
CA ALA A 241 -21.08 12.02 -4.93
C ALA A 241 -19.74 12.77 -4.73
N CYS A 242 -18.81 12.14 -4.01
CA CYS A 242 -17.46 12.65 -3.75
C CYS A 242 -16.40 11.58 -4.03
N LYS A 243 -15.13 12.00 -4.05
CA LYS A 243 -13.96 11.11 -4.18
C LYS A 243 -12.91 11.45 -3.12
N SER A 244 -12.06 10.49 -2.80
CA SER A 244 -10.88 10.75 -1.98
C SER A 244 -9.89 11.62 -2.76
N VAL A 245 -9.16 12.48 -2.06
CA VAL A 245 -8.03 13.25 -2.64
C VAL A 245 -6.90 12.35 -3.14
N PHE A 246 -6.84 11.10 -2.66
CA PHE A 246 -5.86 10.10 -3.09
C PHE A 246 -6.36 9.19 -4.22
N ASP A 247 -7.62 9.35 -4.63
CA ASP A 247 -8.11 8.69 -5.84
C ASP A 247 -7.44 9.32 -7.07
N PRO A 248 -7.09 8.53 -8.10
CA PRO A 248 -6.43 9.07 -9.29
C PRO A 248 -7.16 10.27 -9.94
N VAL A 249 -6.39 11.15 -10.57
CA VAL A 249 -6.83 12.53 -10.86
C VAL A 249 -7.85 12.62 -12.01
N ASP A 250 -7.78 11.71 -13.00
CA ASP A 250 -8.56 11.74 -14.25
C ASP A 250 -10.02 11.27 -14.12
N PHE A 251 -10.72 11.60 -13.04
CA PHE A 251 -12.06 11.07 -12.77
C PHE A 251 -13.16 12.12 -12.70
N ASP A 252 -14.16 11.89 -13.55
CA ASP A 252 -15.46 12.56 -13.53
C ASP A 252 -16.34 11.98 -12.41
N ILE A 253 -16.66 12.83 -11.42
CA ILE A 253 -17.58 12.53 -10.32
C ILE A 253 -19.01 12.22 -10.80
N HIS A 254 -19.34 12.56 -12.05
CA HIS A 254 -20.63 12.24 -12.67
C HIS A 254 -20.67 10.84 -13.29
N TYR A 255 -19.59 10.06 -13.19
CA TYR A 255 -19.57 8.68 -13.64
C TYR A 255 -20.52 7.80 -12.81
N LYS A 256 -21.75 7.63 -13.30
CA LYS A 256 -22.71 6.67 -12.74
C LYS A 256 -22.33 5.26 -13.17
N THR A 257 -21.53 4.59 -12.35
CA THR A 257 -21.30 3.14 -12.47
C THR A 257 -22.59 2.40 -12.11
N THR A 258 -22.98 1.38 -12.89
CA THR A 258 -24.03 0.41 -12.53
C THR A 258 -23.43 -0.94 -12.14
N LYS A 259 -22.11 -0.96 -11.89
CA LYS A 259 -21.34 -2.18 -11.69
C LYS A 259 -21.67 -2.78 -10.33
N GLN A 260 -22.29 -3.96 -10.35
CA GLN A 260 -22.44 -4.75 -9.16
C GLN A 260 -21.07 -5.28 -8.74
N CYS A 261 -20.68 -5.02 -7.50
CA CYS A 261 -19.39 -5.45 -6.96
C CYS A 261 -19.34 -6.95 -6.79
N ASN A 262 -18.78 -7.62 -7.80
CA ASN A 262 -18.55 -9.05 -7.84
C ASN A 262 -17.08 -9.33 -8.16
N CYS A 263 -16.23 -9.12 -7.15
CA CYS A 263 -14.80 -9.41 -7.27
C CYS A 263 -14.57 -10.90 -7.07
N GLN A 264 -14.07 -11.57 -8.10
CA GLN A 264 -13.72 -12.99 -8.06
C GLN A 264 -12.22 -13.16 -7.86
N GLN A 265 -11.81 -14.15 -7.08
CA GLN A 265 -10.40 -14.48 -6.97
C GLN A 265 -9.86 -15.01 -8.31
N PRO A 266 -8.67 -14.60 -8.75
CA PRO A 266 -7.99 -15.25 -9.86
C PRO A 266 -7.80 -16.75 -9.60
N CYS A 267 -7.83 -17.57 -10.64
CA CYS A 267 -7.54 -19.01 -10.49
C CYS A 267 -6.07 -19.27 -10.14
N GLU A 268 -5.17 -18.35 -10.46
CA GLU A 268 -3.77 -18.40 -10.04
C GLU A 268 -3.40 -17.09 -9.35
N PHE A 269 -2.86 -17.18 -8.13
CA PHE A 269 -2.39 -16.01 -7.38
C PHE A 269 -1.31 -16.43 -6.37
N VAL A 270 -0.59 -15.44 -5.84
CA VAL A 270 0.46 -15.64 -4.86
C VAL A 270 0.13 -14.91 -3.56
N GLU A 271 0.41 -15.56 -2.43
CA GLU A 271 0.42 -14.90 -1.12
C GLU A 271 1.81 -14.94 -0.50
N TYR A 272 2.15 -13.86 0.20
CA TYR A 272 3.40 -13.72 0.93
C TYR A 272 3.13 -13.76 2.44
N GLN A 273 3.59 -14.82 3.07
CA GLN A 273 3.64 -14.92 4.52
C GLN A 273 4.95 -14.32 5.03
N TYR A 274 4.93 -13.79 6.25
CA TYR A 274 6.08 -13.14 6.83
C TYR A 274 6.27 -13.48 8.31
N SER A 275 7.51 -13.35 8.78
CA SER A 275 7.85 -13.33 10.20
C SER A 275 8.81 -12.18 10.48
N ILE A 276 8.59 -11.49 11.60
CA ILE A 276 9.30 -10.27 11.96
C ILE A 276 10.19 -10.55 13.17
N SER A 277 11.42 -10.07 13.11
CA SER A 277 12.34 -10.02 14.25
C SER A 277 12.98 -8.65 14.34
N SER A 278 12.97 -8.05 15.53
CA SER A 278 13.37 -6.65 15.71
C SER A 278 14.36 -6.51 16.85
N ALA A 279 15.33 -5.61 16.67
CA ALA A 279 16.27 -5.19 17.70
C ALA A 279 16.23 -3.67 17.84
N ILE A 280 16.43 -3.16 19.06
CA ILE A 280 16.47 -1.72 19.33
C ILE A 280 17.58 -1.08 18.48
N SER A 281 17.26 0.01 17.79
CA SER A 281 18.19 0.71 16.92
C SER A 281 17.97 2.23 16.98
N PRO A 282 19.03 3.04 17.03
CA PRO A 282 20.43 2.63 17.10
C PRO A 282 20.84 2.16 18.51
N ALA A 283 21.89 1.34 18.59
CA ALA A 283 22.49 1.05 19.90
C ALA A 283 23.05 2.33 20.51
N LYS A 284 22.94 2.50 21.84
CA LYS A 284 23.29 3.73 22.55
C LYS A 284 24.71 4.26 22.24
N ILE A 285 25.66 3.35 22.01
CA ILE A 285 27.05 3.69 21.67
C ILE A 285 27.19 4.43 20.34
N TYR A 286 26.24 4.26 19.41
CA TYR A 286 26.25 4.90 18.10
C TYR A 286 25.55 6.27 18.07
N LEU A 287 24.78 6.61 19.11
CA LEU A 287 24.05 7.89 19.17
C LEU A 287 24.95 9.11 18.95
N PRO A 288 26.16 9.23 19.55
CA PRO A 288 27.02 10.40 19.33
C PRO A 288 27.50 10.55 17.88
N PHE A 289 27.62 9.45 17.13
CA PHE A 289 28.08 9.46 15.74
C PHE A 289 26.94 9.72 14.76
N LEU A 290 25.74 9.28 15.11
CA LEU A 290 24.55 9.43 14.28
C LEU A 290 23.92 10.80 14.45
N LYS A 291 23.96 11.39 15.65
CA LYS A 291 23.32 12.68 15.95
C LYS A 291 23.76 13.82 15.00
N PRO A 292 25.03 14.00 14.64
CA PRO A 292 25.43 15.05 13.68
C PRO A 292 24.90 14.80 12.26
N ILE A 293 24.94 13.55 11.80
CA ILE A 293 24.41 13.13 10.49
C ILE A 293 22.90 13.39 10.43
N TYR A 294 22.23 13.09 11.54
CA TYR A 294 20.83 13.41 11.77
C TYR A 294 20.64 14.79 12.40
N GLN A 295 21.49 15.80 12.20
CA GLN A 295 21.20 17.20 12.61
C GLN A 295 21.49 18.16 11.47
N ASP A 296 22.52 17.87 10.67
CA ASP A 296 22.87 18.63 9.46
C ASP A 296 21.80 18.56 8.34
N LYS A 297 20.78 17.69 8.44
CA LYS A 297 19.63 17.68 7.51
C LYS A 297 18.30 18.13 8.14
N ASN A 298 18.31 19.13 9.02
CA ASN A 298 17.12 19.67 9.71
C ASN A 298 16.30 18.57 10.41
N PHE A 299 16.88 17.98 11.43
CA PHE A 299 16.17 17.03 12.28
C PHE A 299 15.88 17.71 13.61
N THR A 300 14.59 17.79 13.94
CA THR A 300 14.14 18.05 15.31
C THR A 300 13.48 16.78 15.79
N GLY A 301 14.06 16.22 16.84
CA GLY A 301 13.60 15.08 17.63
C GLY A 301 14.20 15.21 19.01
#